data_AF-A0A397W878-F1
#
_entry.id   AF-A0A397W878-F1
#
_cell.length_a   1.000
_cell.length_b   1.000
_cell.length_c   1.000
_cell.angle_alpha   90.00
_cell.angle_beta   90.00
_cell.angle_gamma   90.00
#
_symmetry.space_group_name_H-M   'P 1'
#
loop_
_entity.id
_entity.type
_entity.pdbx_description
1 polymer ?
#
loop_
_entity_poly.entity_id
_entity_poly.type
_entity_poly.pdbx_seq_one_letter_code
_entity_poly.pdbx_strand_id
1 'polypeptide(L)'
;MRAWNRCLYGDLKYILAYAAGGAKLQFYAIDPSFNLHLISDILDLGNLMDRVKALICIFNIHRIIRSMESLLPETVLPVWKLIKRTYGDVFITDSEVEKRITSFSAYPFSNITVLTNIYRNTKNNRNIIHAVRGPQIVNDSYKIILAPVGIRRMPITEQEVKAAIRCVLNALVDLHELGYVHRDIGWQNILQLTDNNWMLIDLECAGIDDQVVNFEPLNDWAPEVIETNIYTKKGRCLYGRKAA
;
A
#
# COMPACT_ATOMS: atom_id res chain seq x y z
N MET A 1 9.43 8.02 12.52
CA MET A 1 8.75 8.53 11.31
C MET A 1 9.84 9.00 10.37
N ARG A 2 9.87 8.50 9.15
CA ARG A 2 10.89 8.78 8.12
C ARG A 2 10.33 9.63 6.98
N ALA A 3 9.02 9.59 6.72
CA ALA A 3 8.37 10.40 5.68
C ALA A 3 6.95 10.88 6.07
N TRP A 4 6.63 12.12 5.70
CA TRP A 4 5.27 12.65 5.82
C TRP A 4 4.45 12.25 4.60
N ASN A 5 3.73 11.14 4.73
CA ASN A 5 2.95 10.58 3.62
C ASN A 5 1.49 11.03 3.72
N ARG A 6 0.99 11.73 2.69
CA ARG A 6 -0.41 12.20 2.60
C ARG A 6 -1.42 11.05 2.67
N CYS A 7 -1.05 9.85 2.20
CA CYS A 7 -1.88 8.64 2.37
C CYS A 7 -2.09 8.26 3.85
N LEU A 8 -1.22 8.70 4.75
CA LEU A 8 -1.25 8.38 6.19
C LEU A 8 -1.78 9.51 7.04
N TYR A 9 -1.37 10.73 6.72
CA TYR A 9 -1.66 11.92 7.51
C TYR A 9 -2.73 12.81 6.86
N GLY A 10 -3.23 12.47 5.67
CA GLY A 10 -4.14 13.33 4.92
C GLY A 10 -3.52 14.72 4.68
N ASP A 11 -4.34 15.75 4.82
CA ASP A 11 -3.95 17.15 4.66
C ASP A 11 -3.60 17.85 5.99
N LEU A 12 -3.31 17.06 7.03
CA LEU A 12 -2.89 17.58 8.33
C LEU A 12 -1.67 18.50 8.19
N LYS A 13 -1.69 19.61 8.93
CA LYS A 13 -0.56 20.55 9.02
C LYS A 13 0.43 20.18 10.12
N TYR A 14 0.02 19.30 11.03
CA TYR A 14 0.84 18.72 12.08
C TYR A 14 0.11 17.52 12.69
N ILE A 15 0.85 16.64 13.33
CA ILE A 15 0.32 15.60 14.21
C ILE A 15 0.59 15.99 15.66
N LEU A 16 -0.33 15.64 16.56
CA LEU A 16 -0.15 15.85 17.99
C LEU A 16 0.63 14.67 18.56
N ALA A 17 1.56 14.98 19.45
CA ALA A 17 2.44 14.01 20.09
C ALA A 17 2.63 14.36 21.57
N TYR A 18 3.16 13.42 22.33
CA TYR A 18 3.57 13.65 23.71
C TYR A 18 4.82 12.84 24.02
N ALA A 19 5.61 13.34 24.97
CA ALA A 19 6.68 12.58 25.61
C ALA A 19 6.31 12.37 27.08
N ALA A 20 6.49 11.14 27.55
CA ALA A 20 6.26 10.78 28.95
C ALA A 20 7.45 9.98 29.49
N GLY A 21 7.85 10.27 30.73
CA GLY A 21 8.95 9.60 31.41
C GLY A 21 8.82 9.73 32.93
N GLY A 22 8.64 8.59 33.61
CA GLY A 22 8.25 8.61 35.03
C GLY A 22 6.94 9.37 35.24
N ALA A 23 6.94 10.35 36.15
CA ALA A 23 5.80 11.24 36.37
C ALA A 23 5.80 12.48 35.45
N LYS A 24 6.77 12.65 34.55
CA LYS A 24 6.86 13.82 33.68
C LYS A 24 6.08 13.59 32.38
N LEU A 25 5.34 14.60 31.94
CA LEU A 25 4.56 14.62 30.69
C LEU A 25 4.77 15.96 29.97
N GLN A 26 4.92 15.92 28.64
CA GLN A 26 4.97 17.13 27.82
C GLN A 26 4.32 16.88 26.45
N PHE A 27 3.52 17.85 25.98
CA PHE A 27 2.82 17.78 24.71
C PHE A 27 3.52 18.55 23.61
N TYR A 28 3.40 18.05 22.38
CA TYR A 28 4.08 18.55 21.21
C TYR A 28 3.20 18.47 19.95
N ALA A 29 3.54 19.27 18.94
CA ALA A 29 3.10 19.09 17.57
C ALA A 29 4.31 18.74 16.69
N ILE A 30 4.14 17.86 15.72
CA ILE A 30 5.18 17.54 14.72
C ILE A 30 4.65 17.98 13.36
N ASP A 31 5.38 18.86 12.68
CA ASP A 31 5.02 19.34 11.35
C ASP A 31 5.50 18.39 10.22
N PRO A 32 5.12 18.60 8.95
CA PRO A 32 5.56 17.77 7.82
C PRO A 32 7.08 17.75 7.57
N SER A 33 7.82 18.71 8.12
CA SER A 33 9.28 18.76 8.07
C SER A 33 9.93 18.05 9.26
N PHE A 34 9.12 17.37 10.10
CA PHE A 34 9.52 16.73 11.35
C PHE A 34 10.05 17.67 12.42
N ASN A 35 9.77 18.97 12.33
CA ASN A 35 10.10 19.87 13.43
C ASN A 35 9.12 19.62 14.58
N LEU A 36 9.69 19.58 15.78
CA LEU A 36 8.96 19.40 17.02
C LEU A 36 8.63 20.77 17.62
N HIS A 37 7.34 21.04 17.79
CA HIS A 37 6.81 22.30 18.35
C HIS A 37 6.24 22.03 19.74
N LEU A 38 6.64 22.83 20.72
CA LEU A 38 6.16 22.71 22.10
C LEU A 38 4.71 23.18 22.22
N ILE A 39 3.84 22.35 22.82
CA ILE A 39 2.45 22.72 23.14
C ILE A 39 2.30 23.03 24.64
N SER A 40 3.13 22.40 25.48
CA SER A 40 3.09 22.60 26.93
C SER A 40 4.49 22.67 27.55
N ASP A 41 4.54 23.19 28.77
CA ASP A 41 5.65 22.95 29.69
C ASP A 41 5.74 21.46 30.07
N ILE A 42 6.85 21.09 30.74
CA ILE A 42 6.97 19.78 31.38
C ILE A 42 6.07 19.78 32.62
N LEU A 43 5.06 18.92 32.61
CA LEU A 43 4.11 18.72 33.70
C LEU A 43 4.56 17.56 34.59
N ASP A 44 4.50 17.75 35.90
CA ASP A 44 4.72 16.67 36.87
C ASP A 44 3.39 16.07 37.35
N LEU A 45 3.07 14.87 36.90
CA LEU A 45 1.85 14.15 37.27
C LEU A 45 1.82 13.72 38.74
N GLY A 46 2.94 13.80 39.48
CA GLY A 46 2.95 13.68 40.94
C GLY A 46 2.35 14.91 41.64
N ASN A 47 2.34 16.07 40.98
CA ASN A 47 1.76 17.30 41.49
C ASN A 47 0.27 17.43 41.11
N LEU A 48 -0.59 17.81 42.06
CA LEU A 48 -2.03 17.96 41.81
C LEU A 48 -2.35 19.04 40.76
N MET A 49 -1.66 20.18 40.81
CA MET A 49 -1.91 21.30 39.91
C MET A 49 -1.51 20.95 38.47
N ASP A 50 -0.38 20.28 38.28
CA ASP A 50 0.07 19.87 36.96
C ASP A 50 -0.79 18.74 36.36
N ARG A 51 -1.39 17.88 37.19
CA ARG A 51 -2.45 16.95 36.73
C ARG A 51 -3.66 17.69 36.17
N VAL A 52 -4.11 18.75 36.82
CA VAL A 52 -5.22 19.59 36.32
C VAL A 52 -4.82 20.26 35.00
N LYS A 53 -3.61 20.81 34.89
CA LYS A 53 -3.09 21.38 33.63
C LYS A 53 -3.02 20.33 32.51
N ALA A 54 -2.57 19.11 32.81
CA ALA A 54 -2.51 18.03 31.83
C ALA A 54 -3.90 17.71 31.27
N LEU A 55 -4.94 17.65 32.12
CA LEU A 55 -6.32 17.46 31.68
C LEU A 55 -6.79 18.61 30.78
N ILE A 56 -6.48 19.86 31.13
CA ILE A 56 -6.80 21.03 30.29
C ILE A 56 -6.12 20.92 28.91
N CYS A 57 -4.83 20.56 28.86
CA CYS A 57 -4.13 20.31 27.61
C CYS A 57 -4.83 19.22 26.78
N ILE A 58 -5.23 18.11 27.40
CA ILE A 58 -5.96 17.02 26.72
C ILE A 58 -7.29 17.50 26.15
N PHE A 59 -8.07 18.30 26.90
CA PHE A 59 -9.33 18.86 26.39
C PHE A 59 -9.10 19.80 25.19
N ASN A 60 -8.04 20.60 25.23
CA ASN A 60 -7.67 21.48 24.12
C ASN A 60 -7.20 20.68 22.89
N ILE A 61 -6.36 19.67 23.10
CA ILE A 61 -5.93 18.71 22.06
C ILE A 61 -7.14 18.04 21.42
N HIS A 62 -8.12 17.58 22.21
CA HIS A 62 -9.35 16.99 21.70
C HIS A 62 -10.14 17.97 20.82
N ARG A 63 -10.29 19.24 21.23
CA ARG A 63 -10.93 20.28 20.42
C ARG A 63 -10.19 20.50 19.09
N ILE A 64 -8.86 20.50 19.12
CA ILE A 64 -8.01 20.61 17.93
C ILE A 64 -8.23 19.42 17.00
N ILE A 65 -8.17 18.18 17.51
CA ILE A 65 -8.40 16.96 16.71
C ILE A 65 -9.76 17.03 16.01
N ARG A 66 -10.82 17.45 16.72
CA ARG A 66 -12.15 17.63 16.12
C ARG A 66 -12.17 18.67 15.00
N SER A 67 -11.40 19.74 15.13
CA SER A 67 -11.28 20.76 14.06
C SER A 67 -10.52 20.25 12.82
N MET A 68 -9.79 19.14 12.94
CA MET A 68 -8.99 18.55 11.86
C MET A 68 -9.69 17.40 11.14
N GLU A 69 -10.93 17.06 11.52
CA GLU A 69 -11.64 15.88 11.01
C GLU A 69 -11.67 15.83 9.47
N SER A 70 -11.92 16.97 8.82
CA SER A 70 -11.96 17.10 7.36
C SER A 70 -10.59 16.98 6.68
N LEU A 71 -9.50 17.03 7.44
CA LEU A 71 -8.12 16.90 6.94
C LEU A 71 -7.59 15.47 7.07
N LEU A 72 -8.27 14.61 7.82
CA LEU A 72 -7.86 13.22 7.99
C LEU A 72 -7.99 12.44 6.67
N PRO A 73 -7.16 11.42 6.44
CA PRO A 73 -7.30 10.58 5.26
C PRO A 73 -8.64 9.83 5.29
N GLU A 74 -9.28 9.69 4.12
CA GLU A 74 -10.53 8.93 3.97
C GLU A 74 -10.38 7.45 4.35
N THR A 75 -9.16 6.91 4.27
CA THR A 75 -8.88 5.48 4.50
C THR A 75 -7.69 5.34 5.44
N VAL A 76 -7.82 4.41 6.40
CA VAL A 76 -6.73 4.09 7.32
C VAL A 76 -5.84 3.03 6.70
N LEU A 77 -4.58 3.37 6.45
CA LEU A 77 -3.55 2.38 6.12
C LEU A 77 -3.01 1.75 7.40
N PRO A 78 -2.94 0.40 7.50
CA PRO A 78 -2.42 -0.29 8.68
C PRO A 78 -0.88 -0.30 8.69
N VAL A 79 -0.28 0.88 8.79
CA VAL A 79 1.18 1.04 8.81
C VAL A 79 1.78 0.40 10.06
N TRP A 80 2.97 -0.17 9.91
CA TRP A 80 3.70 -0.89 10.95
C TRP A 80 2.97 -2.13 11.48
N LYS A 81 1.88 -2.54 10.81
CA LYS A 81 1.16 -3.78 11.09
C LYS A 81 1.56 -4.84 10.07
N LEU A 82 1.83 -6.04 10.56
CA LEU A 82 2.03 -7.22 9.72
C LEU A 82 0.69 -7.80 9.29
N ILE A 83 0.43 -7.86 7.98
CA ILE A 83 -0.80 -8.40 7.39
C ILE A 83 -0.51 -9.81 6.88
N LYS A 84 -1.10 -10.82 7.54
CA LYS A 84 -0.99 -12.23 7.12
C LYS A 84 -1.87 -12.52 5.90
N ARG A 85 -1.35 -13.26 4.94
CA ARG A 85 -2.01 -13.77 3.72
C ARG A 85 -1.75 -15.27 3.60
N THR A 86 -2.47 -15.94 2.70
CA THR A 86 -2.36 -17.39 2.47
C THR A 86 -0.92 -17.84 2.19
N TYR A 87 -0.18 -17.10 1.36
CA TYR A 87 1.18 -17.48 0.94
C TYR A 87 2.29 -16.73 1.67
N GLY A 88 1.97 -15.87 2.65
CA GLY A 88 2.99 -15.09 3.35
C GLY A 88 2.42 -13.84 4.01
N ASP A 89 3.13 -12.72 3.93
CA ASP A 89 2.70 -11.49 4.59
C ASP A 89 3.15 -10.20 3.92
N VAL A 90 2.46 -9.12 4.29
CA VAL A 90 2.71 -7.77 3.82
C VAL A 90 2.93 -6.87 5.02
N PHE A 91 3.99 -6.09 4.99
CA PHE A 91 4.33 -5.11 6.01
C PHE A 91 4.46 -3.73 5.36
N ILE A 92 3.60 -2.81 5.74
CA ILE A 92 3.55 -1.46 5.17
C ILE A 92 4.23 -0.51 6.15
N THR A 93 5.21 0.26 5.66
CA THR A 93 5.85 1.36 6.41
C THR A 93 5.32 2.70 5.90
N ASP A 94 5.90 3.80 6.36
CA ASP A 94 5.52 5.14 5.89
C ASP A 94 5.90 5.43 4.43
N SER A 95 6.88 4.69 3.90
CA SER A 95 7.52 4.96 2.61
C SER A 95 7.64 3.73 1.71
N GLU A 96 7.69 2.53 2.30
CA GLU A 96 7.93 1.27 1.60
C GLU A 96 6.91 0.19 2.00
N VAL A 97 6.70 -0.78 1.11
CA VAL A 97 5.95 -2.02 1.35
C VAL A 97 6.89 -3.21 1.24
N GLU A 98 7.02 -3.99 2.31
CA GLU A 98 7.69 -5.29 2.29
C GLU A 98 6.65 -6.38 2.04
N LYS A 99 6.85 -7.17 0.98
CA LYS A 99 6.09 -8.40 0.76
C LYS A 99 6.98 -9.61 0.96
N ARG A 100 6.44 -10.63 1.62
CA ARG A 100 7.08 -11.92 1.80
C ARG A 100 6.18 -13.05 1.37
N ILE A 101 6.76 -14.06 0.73
CA ILE A 101 6.13 -15.34 0.44
C ILE A 101 6.95 -16.42 1.14
N THR A 102 6.29 -17.26 1.92
CA THR A 102 6.89 -18.41 2.62
C THR A 102 6.78 -19.66 1.76
N SER A 103 7.78 -20.54 1.86
CA SER A 103 7.83 -21.78 1.06
C SER A 103 7.73 -21.49 -0.44
N PHE A 104 8.55 -20.56 -0.93
CA PHE A 104 8.46 -20.03 -2.29
C PHE A 104 8.66 -21.11 -3.37
N SER A 105 9.42 -22.16 -3.08
CA SER A 105 9.54 -23.36 -3.92
C SER A 105 8.19 -24.02 -4.24
N ALA A 106 7.19 -23.89 -3.36
CA ALA A 106 5.83 -24.39 -3.54
C ALA A 106 4.84 -23.29 -4.01
N TYR A 107 5.31 -22.08 -4.28
CA TYR A 107 4.45 -20.98 -4.73
C TYR A 107 4.05 -21.21 -6.20
N PRO A 108 2.74 -21.31 -6.53
CA PRO A 108 2.32 -21.85 -7.82
C PRO A 108 2.28 -20.81 -8.95
N PHE A 109 2.21 -19.51 -8.63
CA PHE A 109 1.82 -18.49 -9.61
C PHE A 109 2.97 -17.96 -10.47
N SER A 110 4.19 -17.94 -9.93
CA SER A 110 5.37 -17.40 -10.59
C SER A 110 6.67 -17.95 -10.00
N ASN A 111 7.81 -17.62 -10.60
CA ASN A 111 9.13 -18.01 -10.12
C ASN A 111 10.07 -16.80 -10.04
N ILE A 112 11.20 -16.97 -9.35
CA ILE A 112 12.13 -15.87 -9.06
C ILE A 112 12.71 -15.22 -10.32
N THR A 113 12.99 -16.01 -11.35
CA THR A 113 13.57 -15.51 -12.61
C THR A 113 12.57 -14.59 -13.31
N VAL A 114 11.31 -15.02 -13.39
CA VAL A 114 10.23 -14.24 -14.00
C VAL A 114 9.98 -12.96 -13.21
N LEU A 115 9.80 -13.04 -11.88
CA LEU A 115 9.55 -11.87 -11.04
C LEU A 115 10.71 -10.87 -11.11
N THR A 116 11.96 -11.34 -11.06
CA THR A 116 13.15 -10.48 -11.18
C THR A 116 13.17 -9.74 -12.52
N ASN A 117 12.83 -10.43 -13.61
CA ASN A 117 12.81 -9.82 -14.93
C ASN A 117 11.66 -8.82 -15.09
N ILE A 118 10.45 -9.14 -14.60
CA ILE A 118 9.31 -8.22 -14.62
C ILE A 118 9.67 -6.92 -13.90
N TYR A 119 10.09 -6.99 -12.64
CA TYR A 119 10.43 -5.79 -11.85
C TYR A 119 11.60 -5.00 -12.45
N ARG A 120 12.57 -5.66 -13.11
CA ARG A 120 13.67 -4.98 -13.80
C ARG A 120 13.18 -4.25 -15.04
N ASN A 121 12.34 -4.88 -15.85
CA ASN A 121 11.91 -4.37 -17.15
C ASN A 121 10.83 -3.28 -17.02
N THR A 122 9.99 -3.33 -15.99
CA THR A 122 8.92 -2.34 -15.74
C THR A 122 9.35 -1.17 -14.85
N LYS A 123 10.63 -1.08 -14.46
CA LYS A 123 11.13 -0.07 -13.50
C LYS A 123 10.86 1.39 -13.88
N ASN A 124 10.62 1.67 -15.15
CA ASN A 124 10.36 3.03 -15.67
C ASN A 124 8.86 3.30 -15.93
N ASN A 125 7.99 2.31 -15.76
CA ASN A 125 6.56 2.49 -15.99
C ASN A 125 5.87 3.01 -14.72
N ARG A 126 5.59 4.31 -14.68
CA ARG A 126 4.90 4.98 -13.56
C ARG A 126 3.53 4.39 -13.16
N ASN A 127 2.90 3.60 -14.03
CA ASN A 127 1.60 2.97 -13.79
C ASN A 127 1.73 1.56 -13.18
N ILE A 128 2.95 1.06 -12.94
CA ILE A 128 3.24 -0.24 -12.30
C ILE A 128 4.07 -0.02 -11.04
N ILE A 129 3.81 -0.79 -9.99
CA ILE A 129 4.59 -0.77 -8.76
C ILE A 129 6.08 -1.07 -8.99
N HIS A 130 6.95 -0.37 -8.27
CA HIS A 130 8.40 -0.48 -8.43
C HIS A 130 9.05 -1.20 -7.25
N ALA A 131 10.09 -1.97 -7.56
CA ALA A 131 10.96 -2.55 -6.55
C ALA A 131 12.07 -1.57 -6.17
N VAL A 132 12.05 -1.08 -4.93
CA VAL A 132 13.16 -0.33 -4.33
C VAL A 132 14.33 -1.28 -4.06
N ARG A 133 14.00 -2.48 -3.58
CA ARG A 133 14.92 -3.62 -3.50
C ARG A 133 14.25 -4.79 -4.17
N GLY A 134 14.88 -5.30 -5.23
CA GLY A 134 14.35 -6.37 -6.06
C GLY A 134 14.10 -7.68 -5.31
N PRO A 135 13.45 -8.64 -5.97
CA PRO A 135 13.24 -10.00 -5.44
C PRO A 135 14.51 -10.63 -4.85
N GLN A 136 14.38 -11.20 -3.65
CA GLN A 136 15.41 -11.99 -2.99
C GLN A 136 14.80 -13.27 -2.44
N ILE A 137 15.56 -14.37 -2.46
CA ILE A 137 15.20 -15.61 -1.77
C ILE A 137 16.24 -15.89 -0.71
N VAL A 138 15.78 -16.08 0.53
CA VAL A 138 16.60 -16.53 1.65
C VAL A 138 15.84 -17.63 2.38
N ASN A 139 16.45 -18.80 2.54
CA ASN A 139 15.84 -19.97 3.21
C ASN A 139 14.44 -20.29 2.69
N ASP A 140 14.29 -20.35 1.36
CA ASP A 140 13.00 -20.58 0.66
C ASP A 140 11.90 -19.54 0.97
N SER A 141 12.29 -18.36 1.48
CA SER A 141 11.39 -17.22 1.63
C SER A 141 11.72 -16.16 0.61
N TYR A 142 10.76 -15.85 -0.25
CA TYR A 142 10.82 -14.70 -1.15
C TYR A 142 10.54 -13.43 -0.38
N LYS A 143 11.31 -12.37 -0.67
CA LYS A 143 11.14 -11.03 -0.14
C LYS A 143 11.36 -9.99 -1.24
N ILE A 144 10.53 -8.95 -1.21
CA ILE A 144 10.68 -7.76 -2.06
C ILE A 144 10.27 -6.51 -1.30
N ILE A 145 10.92 -5.39 -1.62
CA ILE A 145 10.59 -4.07 -1.06
C ILE A 145 10.12 -3.16 -2.18
N LEU A 146 8.92 -2.63 -2.04
CA LEU A 146 8.18 -1.90 -3.06
C LEU A 146 7.92 -0.45 -2.64
N ALA A 147 7.83 0.44 -3.61
CA ALA A 147 7.39 1.83 -3.44
C ALA A 147 6.80 2.35 -4.78
N PRO A 148 5.98 3.41 -4.76
CA PRO A 148 5.48 4.16 -3.61
C PRO A 148 4.39 3.41 -2.81
N VAL A 149 4.12 3.90 -1.59
CA VAL A 149 2.94 3.48 -0.80
C VAL A 149 1.73 4.26 -1.28
N GLY A 150 0.64 3.56 -1.61
CA GLY A 150 -0.65 4.15 -2.00
C GLY A 150 -1.81 3.62 -1.16
N ILE A 151 -3.00 4.20 -1.35
CA ILE A 151 -4.23 3.78 -0.69
C ILE A 151 -5.07 2.88 -1.60
N ARG A 152 -5.70 1.87 -1.00
CA ARG A 152 -6.77 1.11 -1.65
C ARG A 152 -8.07 1.88 -1.50
N ARG A 153 -8.56 2.44 -2.60
CA ARG A 153 -9.80 3.22 -2.64
C ARG A 153 -10.47 2.99 -3.99
N MET A 154 -11.79 2.88 -4.00
CA MET A 154 -12.56 2.87 -5.25
C MET A 154 -12.63 4.29 -5.83
N PRO A 155 -12.51 4.45 -7.16
CA PRO A 155 -12.82 5.72 -7.79
C PRO A 155 -14.30 6.08 -7.56
N ILE A 156 -14.57 7.36 -7.28
CA ILE A 156 -15.90 7.87 -6.94
C ILE A 156 -16.52 8.60 -8.13
N THR A 157 -15.70 9.31 -8.92
CA THR A 157 -16.16 10.08 -10.08
C THR A 157 -15.87 9.36 -11.39
N GLU A 158 -16.63 9.68 -12.44
CA GLU A 158 -16.36 9.16 -13.79
C GLU A 158 -14.94 9.51 -14.27
N GLN A 159 -14.44 10.69 -13.91
CA GLN A 159 -13.08 11.12 -14.26
C GLN A 159 -12.03 10.26 -13.56
N GLU A 160 -12.23 9.93 -12.27
CA GLU A 160 -11.35 9.03 -11.54
C GLU A 160 -11.39 7.61 -12.11
N VAL A 161 -12.58 7.10 -12.47
CA VAL A 161 -12.74 5.79 -13.12
C VAL A 161 -11.95 5.76 -14.43
N LYS A 162 -12.11 6.78 -15.29
CA LYS A 162 -11.35 6.90 -16.55
C LYS A 162 -9.85 6.95 -16.30
N ALA A 163 -9.40 7.70 -15.28
CA ALA A 163 -7.99 7.80 -14.93
C ALA A 163 -7.40 6.46 -14.44
N ALA A 164 -8.13 5.75 -13.57
CA ALA A 164 -7.73 4.45 -13.06
C ALA A 164 -7.68 3.39 -14.19
N ILE A 165 -8.70 3.33 -15.04
CA ILE A 165 -8.73 2.42 -16.19
C ILE A 165 -7.57 2.74 -17.15
N ARG A 166 -7.33 4.01 -17.46
CA ARG A 166 -6.20 4.41 -18.33
C ARG A 166 -4.85 4.00 -17.73
N CYS A 167 -4.68 4.13 -16.41
CA CYS A 167 -3.50 3.62 -15.72
C CYS A 167 -3.33 2.11 -15.94
N VAL A 168 -4.37 1.32 -15.70
CA VAL A 168 -4.32 -0.14 -15.89
C VAL A 168 -3.99 -0.47 -17.34
N LEU A 169 -4.66 0.16 -18.31
CA LEU A 169 -4.40 -0.10 -19.73
C LEU A 169 -2.95 0.21 -20.12
N ASN A 170 -2.39 1.34 -19.67
CA ASN A 170 -0.99 1.68 -19.93
C ASN A 170 -0.02 0.68 -19.28
N ALA A 171 -0.32 0.22 -18.05
CA ALA A 171 0.47 -0.81 -17.39
C ALA A 171 0.44 -2.14 -18.16
N LEU A 172 -0.73 -2.52 -18.69
CA LEU A 172 -0.89 -3.75 -19.45
C LEU A 172 -0.19 -3.69 -20.81
N VAL A 173 -0.26 -2.57 -21.52
CA VAL A 173 0.47 -2.38 -22.80
C VAL A 173 1.96 -2.66 -22.61
N ASP A 174 2.60 -2.03 -21.63
CA ASP A 174 4.02 -2.23 -21.38
C ASP A 174 4.36 -3.67 -20.95
N LEU A 175 3.53 -4.28 -20.08
CA LEU A 175 3.72 -5.69 -19.70
C LEU A 175 3.63 -6.61 -20.93
N HIS A 176 2.65 -6.36 -21.81
CA HIS A 176 2.38 -7.15 -22.99
C HIS A 176 3.49 -7.01 -24.05
N GLU A 177 4.02 -5.81 -24.26
CA GLU A 177 5.17 -5.56 -25.14
C GLU A 177 6.43 -6.30 -24.65
N LEU A 178 6.55 -6.50 -23.33
CA LEU A 178 7.63 -7.26 -22.70
C LEU A 178 7.36 -8.78 -22.64
N GLY A 179 6.23 -9.25 -23.15
CA GLY A 179 5.86 -10.68 -23.15
C GLY A 179 5.35 -11.21 -21.80
N TYR A 180 4.83 -10.34 -20.95
CA TYR A 180 4.27 -10.70 -19.63
C TYR A 180 2.76 -10.46 -19.56
N VAL A 181 2.10 -11.15 -18.64
CA VAL A 181 0.67 -10.98 -18.29
C VAL A 181 0.53 -10.87 -16.77
N HIS A 182 -0.38 -10.03 -16.28
CA HIS A 182 -0.55 -9.78 -14.83
C HIS A 182 -1.29 -10.91 -14.08
N ARG A 183 -2.24 -11.59 -14.75
CA ARG A 183 -3.08 -12.70 -14.26
C ARG A 183 -4.05 -12.42 -13.09
N ASP A 184 -3.83 -11.38 -12.29
CA ASP A 184 -4.74 -10.98 -11.19
C ASP A 184 -5.17 -9.50 -11.28
N ILE A 185 -5.87 -9.11 -12.34
CA ILE A 185 -6.36 -7.74 -12.50
C ILE A 185 -7.70 -7.59 -11.78
N GLY A 186 -7.75 -6.67 -10.82
CA GLY A 186 -8.97 -6.30 -10.10
C GLY A 186 -8.74 -5.05 -9.25
N TRP A 187 -9.83 -4.44 -8.77
CA TRP A 187 -9.77 -3.22 -7.96
C TRP A 187 -8.92 -3.35 -6.70
N GLN A 188 -8.82 -4.55 -6.13
CA GLN A 188 -7.93 -4.83 -5.00
C GLN A 188 -6.44 -4.62 -5.31
N ASN A 189 -6.07 -4.66 -6.58
CA ASN A 189 -4.69 -4.54 -7.09
C ASN A 189 -4.45 -3.20 -7.80
N ILE A 190 -5.32 -2.21 -7.56
CA ILE A 190 -5.16 -0.84 -8.05
C ILE A 190 -5.07 0.08 -6.83
N LEU A 191 -4.01 0.89 -6.76
CA LEU A 191 -3.81 1.89 -5.70
C LEU A 191 -3.96 3.30 -6.25
N GLN A 192 -4.48 4.21 -5.42
CA GLN A 192 -4.36 5.65 -5.63
C GLN A 192 -3.13 6.16 -4.88
N LEU A 193 -2.36 7.03 -5.52
CA LEU A 193 -1.17 7.68 -4.97
C LEU A 193 -1.48 9.07 -4.42
N THR A 194 -0.52 9.66 -3.70
CA THR A 194 -0.66 10.97 -3.04
C THR A 194 -0.87 12.14 -4.01
N ASP A 195 -0.44 11.98 -5.27
CA ASP A 195 -0.58 12.94 -6.36
C ASP A 195 -1.84 12.71 -7.22
N ASN A 196 -2.78 11.88 -6.71
CA ASN A 196 -4.00 11.44 -7.39
C ASN A 196 -3.79 10.58 -8.65
N ASN A 197 -2.56 10.15 -8.94
CA ASN A 197 -2.32 9.13 -9.95
C ASN A 197 -2.72 7.74 -9.43
N TRP A 198 -2.86 6.81 -10.37
CA TRP A 198 -3.20 5.42 -10.09
C TRP A 198 -2.02 4.52 -10.45
N MET A 199 -1.97 3.35 -9.83
CA MET A 199 -0.90 2.37 -10.01
C MET A 199 -1.42 0.93 -9.88
N LEU A 200 -0.98 0.06 -10.78
CA LEU A 200 -1.20 -1.39 -10.73
C LEU A 200 -0.16 -2.07 -9.84
N ILE A 201 -0.60 -2.96 -8.96
CA ILE A 201 0.23 -3.68 -7.98
C ILE A 201 0.00 -5.19 -8.03
N ASP A 202 0.77 -5.95 -7.25
CA ASP A 202 0.62 -7.42 -7.08
C ASP A 202 1.09 -8.24 -8.30
N LEU A 203 2.31 -7.94 -8.76
CA LEU A 203 2.99 -8.65 -9.83
C LEU A 203 3.43 -10.07 -9.44
N GLU A 204 3.26 -10.49 -8.18
CA GLU A 204 3.60 -11.82 -7.71
C GLU A 204 2.79 -12.93 -8.42
N CYS A 205 1.62 -12.60 -8.97
CA CYS A 205 0.82 -13.49 -9.80
C CYS A 205 1.14 -13.38 -11.31
N ALA A 206 1.98 -12.43 -11.71
CA ALA A 206 2.31 -12.21 -13.11
C ALA A 206 3.24 -13.30 -13.65
N GLY A 207 3.17 -13.53 -14.96
CA GLY A 207 4.03 -14.49 -15.62
C GLY A 207 4.18 -14.26 -17.12
N ILE A 208 4.78 -15.23 -17.80
CA ILE A 208 5.03 -15.16 -19.23
C ILE A 208 3.71 -15.33 -19.99
N ASP A 209 3.54 -14.56 -21.06
CA ASP A 209 2.43 -14.68 -22.01
C ASP A 209 2.42 -16.07 -22.67
N ASP A 210 1.23 -16.59 -22.98
CA ASP A 210 1.01 -17.92 -23.58
C ASP A 210 1.60 -19.11 -22.79
N GLN A 211 1.97 -18.90 -21.52
CA GLN A 211 2.44 -19.98 -20.65
C GLN A 211 1.25 -20.74 -20.04
N VAL A 212 1.27 -22.07 -20.15
CA VAL A 212 0.33 -22.95 -19.41
C VAL A 212 0.57 -22.79 -17.91
N VAL A 213 -0.51 -22.53 -17.17
CA VAL A 213 -0.48 -22.46 -15.71
C VAL A 213 -0.93 -23.79 -15.10
N ASN A 214 -0.14 -24.30 -14.14
CA ASN A 214 -0.38 -25.60 -13.49
C ASN A 214 -1.13 -25.45 -12.15
N PHE A 215 -1.99 -24.45 -12.02
CA PHE A 215 -2.78 -24.21 -10.81
C PHE A 215 -4.23 -23.87 -11.18
N GLU A 216 -5.15 -24.12 -10.24
CA GLU A 216 -6.57 -23.88 -10.48
C GLU A 216 -6.80 -22.39 -10.86
N PRO A 217 -7.46 -22.13 -12.01
CA PRO A 217 -7.88 -20.79 -12.38
C PRO A 217 -8.69 -20.17 -11.24
N LEU A 218 -8.43 -18.90 -10.88
CA LEU A 218 -9.33 -18.23 -9.92
C LEU A 218 -10.71 -18.12 -10.58
N ASN A 219 -11.79 -18.40 -9.83
CA ASN A 219 -13.18 -18.47 -10.35
C ASN A 219 -13.64 -17.24 -11.16
N ASP A 220 -12.97 -16.10 -11.00
CA ASP A 220 -13.31 -14.86 -11.71
C ASP A 220 -12.64 -14.78 -13.12
N TRP A 221 -11.82 -15.77 -13.51
CA TRP A 221 -11.02 -15.78 -14.75
C TRP A 221 -11.90 -15.85 -16.00
N ALA A 222 -11.40 -15.33 -17.13
CA ALA A 222 -12.16 -15.36 -18.37
C ALA A 222 -12.41 -16.83 -18.79
N PRO A 223 -13.60 -17.17 -19.32
CA PRO A 223 -13.97 -18.57 -19.62
C PRO A 223 -12.93 -19.31 -20.45
N GLU A 224 -12.34 -18.65 -21.45
CA GLU A 224 -11.31 -19.21 -22.30
C GLU A 224 -10.01 -19.59 -21.56
N VAL A 225 -9.69 -18.89 -20.47
CA VAL A 225 -8.53 -19.21 -19.62
C VAL A 225 -8.85 -20.37 -18.68
N ILE A 226 -10.10 -20.46 -18.20
CA ILE A 226 -10.56 -21.57 -17.37
C ILE A 226 -10.56 -22.89 -18.16
N GLU A 227 -10.97 -22.84 -19.44
CA GLU A 227 -11.02 -24.02 -20.31
C GLU A 227 -9.64 -24.50 -20.76
N THR A 228 -8.70 -23.58 -21.00
CA THR A 228 -7.40 -23.91 -21.60
C THR A 228 -6.24 -23.97 -20.61
N ASN A 229 -6.39 -23.38 -19.42
CA ASN A 229 -5.28 -23.08 -18.49
C ASN A 229 -4.14 -22.28 -19.14
N ILE A 230 -4.41 -21.55 -20.24
CA ILE A 230 -3.45 -20.67 -20.91
C ILE A 230 -3.88 -19.23 -20.66
N TYR A 231 -3.01 -18.46 -19.98
CA TYR A 231 -3.25 -17.04 -19.78
C TYR A 231 -2.60 -16.24 -20.91
N THR A 232 -3.43 -15.69 -21.80
CA THR A 232 -2.98 -14.88 -22.93
C THR A 232 -3.24 -13.40 -22.67
N LYS A 233 -2.60 -12.52 -23.45
CA LYS A 233 -2.93 -11.08 -23.53
C LYS A 233 -4.42 -10.76 -23.73
N LYS A 234 -5.20 -11.69 -24.29
CA LYS A 234 -6.65 -11.54 -24.53
C LYS A 234 -7.50 -11.93 -23.32
N GLY A 235 -6.92 -12.66 -22.36
CA GLY A 235 -7.64 -13.38 -21.29
C GLY A 235 -8.17 -12.55 -20.11
N ARG A 236 -8.38 -11.23 -20.22
CA ARG A 236 -9.31 -10.49 -19.33
C ARG A 236 -9.57 -9.01 -19.67
N CYS A 237 -10.84 -8.64 -19.54
CA CYS A 237 -11.35 -7.30 -19.22
C CYS A 237 -11.64 -7.23 -17.70
N LEU A 238 -11.68 -6.02 -17.11
CA LEU A 238 -11.95 -5.79 -15.68
C LEU A 238 -13.29 -6.42 -15.23
N TYR A 239 -13.26 -7.60 -14.60
CA TYR A 239 -14.45 -8.15 -13.94
C TYR A 239 -14.58 -7.56 -12.53
N GLY A 240 -15.58 -6.72 -12.33
CA GLY A 240 -15.96 -6.25 -11.01
C GLY A 240 -16.58 -7.39 -10.19
N ARG A 241 -16.07 -7.64 -8.98
CA ARG A 241 -16.81 -8.44 -8.00
C ARG A 241 -18.18 -7.78 -7.80
N LYS A 242 -19.26 -8.54 -8.00
CA LYS A 242 -20.52 -8.21 -7.32
C LYS A 242 -20.23 -8.30 -5.82
N ALA A 243 -20.39 -7.19 -5.12
CA ALA A 243 -20.36 -7.18 -3.67
C ALA A 243 -21.44 -8.16 -3.17
N ALA A 244 -21.03 -9.12 -2.34
CA ALA A 244 -21.91 -9.84 -1.44
C ALA A 244 -21.88 -9.15 -0.08
#